data_AF-A0AAT9R296-F1
#
_entry.id   AF-A0AAT9R296-F1
#
_cell.length_a   1.000
_cell.length_b   1.000
_cell.length_c   1.000
_cell.angle_alpha   90.00
_cell.angle_beta   90.00
_cell.angle_gamma   90.00
#
_symmetry.space_group_name_H-M   'P 1'
#
loop_
_entity.id
_entity.type
_entity.pdbx_description
1 polymer ?
#
loop_
_entity_poly.entity_id
_entity_poly.type
_entity_poly.pdbx_seq_one_letter_code
_entity_poly.pdbx_strand_id
1 'polypeptide(L)'
;MTIKSIREYDRLADRIRLHRQIDKNPVIIVEGPSDVLMLNRAFPHEWTYFPAGTRPVALQAVRELHGWNTQKFIGVVDRDFDDDVQECEKQGLPLLPYENADIEAMLANGKAYLALLNELGSSEKISKGGGTRAILQIAQKTVEPIALLRRANFENQWGLAFDEVDVASKIDPKTLKLKLQPYCAALSATVSNDPSQSILLDYATGKKTPSYIPSCPRGSEPYYRGRDLLAVTGVALRALAGSCARNITDAEHLAKVLRLTATAFIYHSKWGSELVERLGANSPVKQ
;
A
#
# COMPACT_ATOMS: atom_id res chain seq x y z
N MET A 1 -20.82 1.43 34.19
CA MET A 1 -19.52 2.05 33.86
C MET A 1 -18.59 0.94 33.42
N THR A 2 -18.32 0.82 32.13
CA THR A 2 -17.33 -0.12 31.61
C THR A 2 -15.94 0.39 31.98
N ILE A 3 -15.21 -0.37 32.79
CA ILE A 3 -13.83 -0.06 33.17
C ILE A 3 -12.99 -0.12 31.91
N LYS A 4 -12.54 1.04 31.43
CA LYS A 4 -11.64 1.17 30.29
C LYS A 4 -10.30 0.54 30.62
N SER A 5 -9.75 -0.24 29.71
CA SER A 5 -8.42 -0.85 29.87
C SER A 5 -7.34 0.23 30.00
N ILE A 6 -6.26 -0.02 30.75
CA ILE A 6 -5.07 0.85 30.80
C ILE A 6 -4.53 1.16 29.39
N ARG A 7 -4.71 0.22 28.44
CA ARG A 7 -4.33 0.44 27.03
C ARG A 7 -5.14 1.55 26.34
N GLU A 8 -6.36 1.85 26.80
CA GLU A 8 -7.18 2.95 26.27
C GLU A 8 -6.68 4.34 26.71
N TYR A 9 -5.81 4.38 27.72
CA TYR A 9 -5.11 5.61 28.15
C TYR A 9 -3.73 5.76 27.48
N ASP A 10 -3.23 4.74 26.80
CA ASP A 10 -1.95 4.78 26.10
C ASP A 10 -2.12 5.48 24.73
N ARG A 11 -2.02 6.80 24.75
CA ARG A 11 -2.10 7.63 23.55
C ARG A 11 -0.74 7.77 22.89
N LEU A 12 -0.67 7.42 21.62
CA LEU A 12 0.58 7.50 20.85
C LEU A 12 1.19 8.90 20.85
N ALA A 13 0.37 9.95 20.70
CA ALA A 13 0.84 11.33 20.73
C ALA A 13 1.50 11.70 22.07
N ASP A 14 0.94 11.24 23.20
CA ASP A 14 1.53 11.46 24.52
C ASP A 14 2.87 10.73 24.68
N ARG A 15 2.97 9.48 24.21
CA ARG A 15 4.25 8.76 24.20
C ARG A 15 5.31 9.51 23.39
N ILE A 16 4.95 10.00 22.21
CA ILE A 16 5.85 10.81 21.37
C ILE A 16 6.26 12.08 22.12
N ARG A 17 5.32 12.80 22.72
CA ARG A 17 5.59 14.03 23.48
C ARG A 17 6.55 13.79 24.64
N LEU A 18 6.38 12.69 25.38
CA LEU A 18 7.26 12.30 26.48
C LEU A 18 8.65 11.88 25.97
N HIS A 19 8.72 11.04 24.93
CA HIS A 19 9.99 10.65 24.31
C HIS A 19 10.79 11.87 23.86
N ARG A 20 10.09 12.85 23.28
CA ARG A 20 10.70 14.11 22.81
C ARG A 20 11.28 14.98 23.91
N GLN A 21 11.03 14.71 25.19
CA GLN A 21 11.71 15.40 26.28
C GLN A 21 13.19 15.01 26.33
N ILE A 22 13.50 13.77 25.96
CA ILE A 22 14.84 13.18 26.01
C ILE A 22 15.50 13.22 24.62
N ASP A 23 14.78 12.81 23.58
CA ASP A 23 15.29 12.72 22.21
C ASP A 23 14.74 13.85 21.33
N LYS A 24 15.63 14.57 20.62
CA LYS A 24 15.25 15.69 19.75
C LYS A 24 15.25 15.33 18.27
N ASN A 25 15.53 14.07 17.94
CA ASN A 25 15.51 13.58 16.58
C ASN A 25 14.12 13.72 15.94
N PRO A 26 14.05 13.90 14.61
CA PRO A 26 12.78 13.91 13.90
C PRO A 26 11.99 12.61 14.14
N VAL A 27 10.67 12.75 14.27
CA VAL A 27 9.77 11.62 14.55
C VAL A 27 9.01 11.22 13.29
N ILE A 28 9.00 9.93 12.98
CA ILE A 28 8.17 9.35 11.93
C ILE A 28 7.12 8.45 12.58
N ILE A 29 5.86 8.77 12.35
CA ILE A 29 4.73 7.94 12.74
C ILE A 29 4.38 7.07 11.54
N VAL A 30 4.36 5.76 11.71
CA VAL A 30 4.00 4.80 10.65
C VAL A 30 2.86 3.92 11.12
N GLU A 31 2.18 3.25 10.19
CA GLU A 31 1.10 2.34 10.54
C GLU A 31 1.64 1.06 11.20
N GLY A 32 2.57 0.39 10.54
CA GLY A 32 2.99 -0.96 10.91
C GLY A 32 4.48 -1.09 11.25
N PRO A 33 4.88 -2.13 12.00
CA PRO A 33 6.28 -2.48 12.19
C PRO A 33 7.02 -2.78 10.88
N SER A 34 6.32 -3.24 9.85
CA SER A 34 6.93 -3.52 8.54
C SER A 34 7.46 -2.25 7.87
N ASP A 35 6.74 -1.14 8.02
CA ASP A 35 7.15 0.17 7.49
C ASP A 35 8.38 0.68 8.23
N VAL A 36 8.40 0.52 9.57
CA VAL A 36 9.58 0.84 10.39
C VAL A 36 10.80 0.08 9.87
N LEU A 37 10.69 -1.23 9.69
CA LEU A 37 11.82 -2.06 9.25
C LEU A 37 12.37 -1.61 7.89
N MET A 38 11.48 -1.31 6.95
CA MET A 38 11.90 -0.89 5.61
C MET A 38 12.48 0.52 5.62
N LEU A 39 11.79 1.50 6.20
CA LEU A 39 12.24 2.89 6.23
C LEU A 39 13.55 3.03 7.02
N ASN A 40 13.65 2.38 8.19
CA ASN A 40 14.88 2.42 8.98
C ASN A 40 16.07 1.80 8.24
N ARG A 41 15.84 0.78 7.39
CA ARG A 41 16.90 0.22 6.56
C ARG A 41 17.27 1.12 5.37
N ALA A 42 16.29 1.82 4.80
CA ALA A 42 16.48 2.62 3.60
C ALA A 42 17.08 4.01 3.87
N PHE A 43 16.78 4.59 5.03
CA PHE A 43 17.20 5.94 5.38
C PHE A 43 18.26 5.88 6.49
N PRO A 44 19.52 6.25 6.24
CA PRO A 44 20.61 6.18 7.22
C PRO A 44 20.56 7.34 8.25
N HIS A 45 19.41 7.99 8.39
CA HIS A 45 19.25 9.14 9.28
C HIS A 45 18.85 8.70 10.68
N GLU A 46 19.27 9.47 11.68
CA GLU A 46 18.82 9.32 13.06
C GLU A 46 17.40 9.87 13.20
N TRP A 47 16.41 9.07 12.79
CA TRP A 47 15.00 9.34 12.99
C TRP A 47 14.42 8.38 14.02
N THR A 48 13.48 8.85 14.83
CA THR A 48 12.73 7.99 15.73
C THR A 48 11.44 7.54 15.08
N TYR A 49 11.23 6.23 14.99
CA TYR A 49 10.03 5.64 14.42
C TYR A 49 9.03 5.22 15.51
N PHE A 50 7.76 5.55 15.32
CA PHE A 50 6.66 5.12 16.18
C PHE A 50 5.60 4.37 15.36
N PRO A 51 5.49 3.04 15.49
CA PRO A 51 4.40 2.30 14.88
C PRO A 51 3.10 2.57 15.65
N ALA A 52 2.06 2.97 14.92
CA ALA A 52 0.74 3.26 15.46
C ALA A 52 -0.15 2.02 15.62
N GLY A 53 0.16 0.96 14.88
CA GLY A 53 -0.63 -0.27 14.80
C GLY A 53 -1.70 -0.22 13.72
N THR A 54 -2.35 0.94 13.50
CA THR A 54 -3.36 1.14 12.47
C THR A 54 -3.32 2.56 11.89
N ARG A 55 -3.78 2.74 10.65
CA ARG A 55 -3.94 4.05 9.99
C ARG A 55 -4.75 5.06 10.82
N PRO A 56 -5.93 4.74 11.38
CA PRO A 56 -6.69 5.71 12.16
C PRO A 56 -5.94 6.22 13.39
N VAL A 57 -5.16 5.36 14.06
CA VAL A 57 -4.34 5.76 15.21
C VAL A 57 -3.18 6.66 14.76
N ALA A 58 -2.55 6.37 13.63
CA ALA A 58 -1.49 7.23 13.06
C ALA A 58 -2.03 8.62 12.72
N LEU A 59 -3.16 8.70 12.00
CA LEU A 59 -3.81 9.96 11.64
C LEU A 59 -4.24 10.76 12.88
N GLN A 60 -4.81 10.09 13.88
CA GLN A 60 -5.18 10.73 15.14
C GLN A 60 -3.97 11.31 15.87
N ALA A 61 -2.87 10.57 15.97
CA ALA A 61 -1.65 11.06 16.61
C ALA A 61 -1.06 12.28 15.87
N VAL A 62 -1.12 12.27 14.54
CA VAL A 62 -0.68 13.42 13.73
C VAL A 62 -1.54 14.66 14.01
N ARG A 63 -2.87 14.52 14.07
CA ARG A 63 -3.78 15.63 14.41
C ARG A 63 -3.48 16.21 15.79
N GLU A 64 -3.31 15.34 16.79
CA GLU A 64 -3.03 15.76 18.16
C GLU A 64 -1.70 16.51 18.27
N LEU A 65 -0.62 15.94 17.72
CA LEU A 65 0.70 16.57 17.74
C LEU A 65 0.73 17.89 16.98
N HIS A 66 0.01 17.97 15.85
CA HIS A 66 -0.13 19.20 15.08
C HIS A 66 -0.88 20.27 15.87
N GLY A 67 -2.02 19.91 16.49
CA GLY A 67 -2.78 20.82 17.35
C GLY A 67 -1.99 21.31 18.58
N TRP A 68 -1.00 20.54 19.04
CA TRP A 68 -0.07 20.94 20.09
C TRP A 68 1.14 21.73 19.59
N ASN A 69 1.20 22.07 18.30
CA ASN A 69 2.34 22.73 17.65
C ASN A 69 3.67 21.98 17.82
N THR A 70 3.62 20.65 17.91
CA THR A 70 4.83 19.82 18.00
C THR A 70 5.65 19.99 16.71
N GLN A 71 6.95 20.19 16.84
CA GLN A 71 7.84 20.39 15.70
C GLN A 71 8.51 19.09 15.26
N LYS A 72 9.05 19.02 14.04
CA LYS A 72 9.88 17.91 13.54
C LYS A 72 9.22 16.52 13.70
N PHE A 73 8.02 16.38 13.19
CA PHE A 73 7.37 15.07 13.07
C PHE A 73 6.64 14.96 11.73
N ILE A 74 6.43 13.74 11.26
CA ILE A 74 5.63 13.45 10.08
C ILE A 74 4.90 12.12 10.23
N GLY A 75 3.67 12.02 9.72
CA GLY A 75 2.99 10.75 9.54
C GLY A 75 3.21 10.18 8.15
N VAL A 76 3.62 8.92 8.05
CA VAL A 76 3.70 8.15 6.81
C VAL A 76 2.63 7.08 6.87
N VAL A 77 1.68 7.14 5.93
CA VAL A 77 0.46 6.32 5.93
C VAL A 77 0.12 5.84 4.52
N ASP A 78 -0.60 4.74 4.45
CA ASP A 78 -1.28 4.25 3.26
C ASP A 78 -2.37 5.25 2.85
N ARG A 79 -2.57 5.42 1.55
CA ARG A 79 -3.66 6.26 1.02
C ARG A 79 -5.01 5.56 1.09
N ASP A 80 -5.01 4.23 0.95
CA ASP A 80 -6.22 3.40 0.92
C ASP A 80 -7.23 3.85 -0.17
N PHE A 81 -8.49 3.43 -0.11
CA PHE A 81 -9.51 3.77 -1.11
C PHE A 81 -10.55 4.80 -0.63
N ASP A 82 -10.40 5.29 0.60
CA ASP A 82 -11.23 6.33 1.20
C ASP A 82 -10.63 7.74 1.05
N ASP A 83 -11.30 8.72 1.65
CA ASP A 83 -10.98 10.14 1.54
C ASP A 83 -10.21 10.68 2.76
N ASP A 84 -9.88 9.83 3.76
CA ASP A 84 -9.35 10.28 5.05
C ASP A 84 -8.00 11.00 4.90
N VAL A 85 -7.11 10.43 4.08
CA VAL A 85 -5.78 11.01 3.83
C VAL A 85 -5.88 12.30 3.05
N GLN A 86 -6.76 12.36 2.05
CA GLN A 86 -6.98 13.56 1.25
C GLN A 86 -7.51 14.71 2.12
N GLU A 87 -8.44 14.41 3.04
CA GLU A 87 -8.97 15.39 3.98
C GLU A 87 -7.88 15.88 4.94
N CYS A 88 -7.03 14.98 5.44
CA CYS A 88 -5.88 15.37 6.25
C CYS A 88 -4.86 16.25 5.49
N GLU A 89 -4.58 15.94 4.22
CA GLU A 89 -3.70 16.76 3.36
C GLU A 89 -4.30 18.16 3.16
N LYS A 90 -5.62 18.29 2.95
CA LYS A 90 -6.32 19.59 2.83
C LYS A 90 -6.25 20.43 4.11
N GLN A 91 -6.23 19.78 5.27
CA GLN A 91 -6.07 20.44 6.58
C GLN A 91 -4.62 20.89 6.85
N GLY A 92 -3.68 20.60 5.95
CA GLY A 92 -2.27 20.98 6.13
C GLY A 92 -1.55 20.15 7.20
N LEU A 93 -2.07 18.97 7.54
CA LEU A 93 -1.42 18.10 8.50
C LEU A 93 -0.06 17.60 7.96
N PRO A 94 0.96 17.43 8.82
CA PRO A 94 2.28 16.96 8.41
C PRO A 94 2.25 15.45 8.10
N LEU A 95 1.69 15.12 6.93
CA LEU A 95 1.60 13.78 6.38
C LEU A 95 2.41 13.67 5.10
N LEU A 96 3.05 12.52 4.91
CA LEU A 96 3.59 12.07 3.64
C LEU A 96 3.03 10.67 3.35
N PRO A 97 1.84 10.58 2.76
CA PRO A 97 1.30 9.29 2.37
C PRO A 97 2.10 8.69 1.20
N TYR A 98 2.06 7.37 1.06
CA TYR A 98 2.68 6.69 -0.08
C TYR A 98 2.09 7.17 -1.42
N GLU A 99 2.82 6.98 -2.52
CA GLU A 99 2.40 7.53 -3.83
C GLU A 99 1.18 6.82 -4.44
N ASN A 100 0.87 5.61 -3.96
CA ASN A 100 -0.25 4.76 -4.38
C ASN A 100 -1.05 4.32 -3.13
N ALA A 101 -1.99 3.37 -3.26
CA ALA A 101 -2.85 2.92 -2.17
C ALA A 101 -2.07 2.48 -0.92
N ASP A 102 -0.96 1.77 -1.12
CA ASP A 102 -0.05 1.31 -0.07
C ASP A 102 1.42 1.34 -0.52
N ILE A 103 2.33 1.02 0.40
CA ILE A 103 3.77 0.97 0.11
C ILE A 103 4.12 -0.06 -0.98
N GLU A 104 3.50 -1.24 -0.98
CA GLU A 104 3.76 -2.26 -2.00
C GLU A 104 3.42 -1.75 -3.40
N ALA A 105 2.29 -1.08 -3.57
CA ALA A 105 1.86 -0.51 -4.85
C ALA A 105 2.77 0.64 -5.30
N MET A 106 3.24 1.48 -4.37
CA MET A 106 4.26 2.48 -4.68
C MET A 106 5.54 1.82 -5.19
N LEU A 107 6.04 0.78 -4.49
CA LEU A 107 7.26 0.08 -4.85
C LEU A 107 7.16 -0.72 -6.14
N ALA A 108 5.97 -1.24 -6.45
CA ALA A 108 5.68 -2.00 -7.66
C ALA A 108 5.94 -1.22 -8.95
N ASN A 109 5.75 0.10 -8.91
CA ASN A 109 6.01 0.99 -10.03
C ASN A 109 7.51 1.31 -10.25
N GLY A 110 8.38 0.86 -9.33
CA GLY A 110 9.81 1.12 -9.34
C GLY A 110 10.69 0.02 -9.94
N LYS A 111 12.01 0.22 -9.84
CA LYS A 111 13.02 -0.77 -10.25
C LYS A 111 13.02 -2.03 -9.37
N ALA A 112 12.56 -1.90 -8.12
CA ALA A 112 12.51 -3.00 -7.16
C ALA A 112 11.67 -4.18 -7.65
N TYR A 113 10.50 -3.89 -8.22
CA TYR A 113 9.62 -4.92 -8.77
C TYR A 113 10.21 -5.63 -9.99
N LEU A 114 10.90 -4.89 -10.87
CA LEU A 114 11.57 -5.48 -12.03
C LEU A 114 12.71 -6.40 -11.59
N ALA A 115 13.48 -5.99 -10.57
CA ALA A 115 14.53 -6.81 -9.99
C ALA A 115 13.95 -8.09 -9.36
N LEU A 116 12.85 -7.98 -8.60
CA LEU A 116 12.13 -9.13 -8.06
C LEU A 116 11.68 -10.10 -9.16
N LEU A 117 11.08 -9.59 -10.25
CA LEU A 117 10.66 -10.43 -11.37
C LEU A 117 11.84 -11.12 -12.05
N ASN A 118 12.94 -10.41 -12.28
CA ASN A 118 14.13 -10.98 -12.92
C ASN A 118 14.80 -12.04 -12.04
N GLU A 119 14.79 -11.86 -10.73
CA GLU A 119 15.39 -12.79 -9.78
C GLU A 119 14.58 -14.09 -9.66
N LEU A 120 13.25 -13.98 -9.55
CA LEU A 120 12.39 -15.15 -9.33
C LEU A 120 11.90 -15.78 -10.63
N GLY A 121 11.86 -15.02 -11.73
CA GLY A 121 11.35 -15.48 -13.00
C GLY A 121 12.38 -16.24 -13.85
N SER A 122 11.89 -16.87 -14.92
CA SER A 122 12.71 -17.47 -15.96
C SER A 122 12.92 -16.45 -17.07
N SER A 123 14.18 -16.17 -17.42
CA SER A 123 14.52 -15.20 -18.48
C SER A 123 13.84 -15.54 -19.81
N GLU A 124 13.72 -16.83 -20.15
CA GLU A 124 13.03 -17.29 -21.35
C GLU A 124 11.53 -16.97 -21.31
N LYS A 125 10.87 -17.26 -20.18
CA LYS A 125 9.43 -17.00 -20.00
C LYS A 125 9.13 -15.51 -19.95
N ILE A 126 9.94 -14.73 -19.24
CA ILE A 126 9.84 -13.27 -19.20
C ILE A 126 9.96 -12.69 -20.61
N SER A 127 10.93 -13.15 -21.40
CA SER A 127 11.12 -12.71 -22.78
C SER A 127 9.90 -13.04 -23.66
N LYS A 128 9.39 -14.28 -23.57
CA LYS A 128 8.14 -14.69 -24.25
C LYS A 128 6.92 -13.87 -23.81
N GLY A 129 6.89 -13.43 -22.55
CA GLY A 129 5.87 -12.53 -22.01
C GLY A 129 6.03 -11.05 -22.38
N GLY A 130 6.98 -10.69 -23.25
CA GLY A 130 7.22 -9.31 -23.68
C GLY A 130 8.12 -8.49 -22.74
N GLY A 131 8.80 -9.15 -21.80
CA GLY A 131 9.68 -8.53 -20.81
C GLY A 131 8.98 -8.19 -19.49
N THR A 132 9.76 -7.83 -18.47
CA THR A 132 9.27 -7.54 -17.11
C THR A 132 8.27 -6.38 -17.07
N ARG A 133 8.48 -5.35 -17.91
CA ARG A 133 7.56 -4.21 -18.02
C ARG A 133 6.19 -4.62 -18.58
N ALA A 134 6.15 -5.49 -19.59
CA ALA A 134 4.89 -5.98 -20.14
C ALA A 134 4.13 -6.82 -19.11
N ILE A 135 4.83 -7.69 -18.36
CA ILE A 135 4.23 -8.48 -17.28
C ILE A 135 3.68 -7.58 -16.16
N LEU A 136 4.41 -6.54 -15.75
CA LEU A 136 3.92 -5.55 -14.80
C LEU A 136 2.64 -4.88 -15.29
N GLN A 137 2.61 -4.39 -16.53
CA GLN A 137 1.43 -3.75 -17.11
C GLN A 137 0.22 -4.70 -17.16
N ILE A 138 0.43 -5.97 -17.49
CA ILE A 138 -0.64 -6.99 -17.45
C ILE A 138 -1.15 -7.17 -16.02
N ALA A 139 -0.25 -7.28 -15.04
CA ALA A 139 -0.64 -7.43 -13.64
C ALA A 139 -1.41 -6.21 -13.11
N GLN A 140 -0.98 -5.00 -13.46
CA GLN A 140 -1.65 -3.74 -13.11
C GLN A 140 -3.07 -3.68 -13.69
N LYS A 141 -3.22 -3.94 -15.00
CA LYS A 141 -4.54 -4.00 -15.66
C LYS A 141 -5.46 -5.06 -15.06
N THR A 142 -4.88 -6.13 -14.52
CA THR A 142 -5.64 -7.21 -13.90
C THR A 142 -6.28 -6.78 -12.58
N VAL A 143 -5.63 -5.88 -11.84
CA VAL A 143 -6.10 -5.41 -10.52
C VAL A 143 -6.92 -4.11 -10.58
N GLU A 144 -6.91 -3.39 -11.71
CA GLU A 144 -7.75 -2.20 -11.93
C GLU A 144 -9.24 -2.42 -11.58
N PRO A 145 -9.90 -3.51 -12.00
CA PRO A 145 -11.29 -3.79 -11.59
C PRO A 145 -11.47 -3.92 -10.07
N ILE A 146 -10.46 -4.44 -9.37
CA ILE A 146 -10.50 -4.59 -7.91
C ILE A 146 -10.39 -3.22 -7.23
N ALA A 147 -9.53 -2.34 -7.76
CA ALA A 147 -9.39 -0.96 -7.27
C ALA A 147 -10.71 -0.18 -7.39
N LEU A 148 -11.42 -0.32 -8.52
CA LEU A 148 -12.75 0.28 -8.70
C LEU A 148 -13.77 -0.24 -7.70
N LEU A 149 -13.78 -1.56 -7.46
CA LEU A 149 -14.65 -2.18 -6.47
C LEU A 149 -14.36 -1.70 -5.04
N ARG A 150 -13.09 -1.55 -4.68
CA ARG A 150 -12.70 -1.06 -3.34
C ARG A 150 -13.18 0.37 -3.11
N ARG A 151 -13.07 1.25 -4.12
CA ARG A 151 -13.65 2.59 -4.03
C ARG A 151 -15.17 2.56 -3.92
N ALA A 152 -15.84 1.78 -4.77
CA ALA A 152 -17.29 1.65 -4.74
C ALA A 152 -17.78 1.11 -3.38
N ASN A 153 -17.03 0.19 -2.77
CA ASN A 153 -17.30 -0.35 -1.44
C ASN A 153 -17.28 0.74 -0.36
N PHE A 154 -16.30 1.64 -0.41
CA PHE A 154 -16.23 2.79 0.49
C PHE A 154 -17.42 3.74 0.28
N GLU A 155 -17.65 4.19 -0.96
CA GLU A 155 -18.71 5.17 -1.28
C GLU A 155 -20.11 4.69 -0.92
N ASN A 156 -20.39 3.40 -1.12
CA ASN A 156 -21.71 2.83 -0.87
C ASN A 156 -21.82 2.12 0.49
N GLN A 157 -20.75 2.12 1.30
CA GLN A 157 -20.70 1.50 2.63
C GLN A 157 -21.14 0.02 2.64
N TRP A 158 -20.77 -0.73 1.60
CA TRP A 158 -21.20 -2.12 1.46
C TRP A 158 -20.56 -3.08 2.49
N GLY A 159 -19.38 -2.73 3.03
CA GLY A 159 -18.70 -3.56 4.02
C GLY A 159 -18.10 -4.86 3.47
N LEU A 160 -17.78 -4.90 2.17
CA LEU A 160 -17.19 -6.07 1.51
C LEU A 160 -15.80 -6.41 2.08
N ALA A 161 -15.58 -7.68 2.41
CA ALA A 161 -14.32 -8.15 3.00
C ALA A 161 -13.34 -8.63 1.91
N PHE A 162 -12.70 -7.69 1.20
CA PHE A 162 -11.75 -8.01 0.13
C PHE A 162 -10.60 -8.93 0.57
N ASP A 163 -10.16 -8.83 1.82
CA ASP A 163 -9.08 -9.66 2.37
C ASP A 163 -9.48 -11.14 2.60
N GLU A 164 -10.77 -11.46 2.55
CA GLU A 164 -11.28 -12.85 2.61
C GLU A 164 -11.36 -13.52 1.23
N VAL A 165 -11.19 -12.75 0.15
CA VAL A 165 -11.24 -13.27 -1.23
C VAL A 165 -9.83 -13.56 -1.74
N ASP A 166 -9.52 -14.84 -1.97
CA ASP A 166 -8.24 -15.24 -2.59
C ASP A 166 -8.18 -14.80 -4.06
N VAL A 167 -7.60 -13.62 -4.30
CA VAL A 167 -7.38 -13.04 -5.64
C VAL A 167 -6.64 -14.02 -6.55
N ALA A 168 -5.58 -14.68 -6.06
CA ALA A 168 -4.75 -15.57 -6.87
C ALA A 168 -5.55 -16.76 -7.43
N SER A 169 -6.52 -17.27 -6.68
CA SER A 169 -7.43 -18.33 -7.15
C SER A 169 -8.37 -17.89 -8.28
N LYS A 170 -8.58 -16.58 -8.45
CA LYS A 170 -9.47 -15.99 -9.45
C LYS A 170 -8.73 -15.50 -10.70
N ILE A 171 -7.42 -15.70 -10.79
CA ILE A 171 -6.63 -15.34 -11.97
C ILE A 171 -6.50 -16.55 -12.90
N ASP A 172 -6.67 -16.32 -14.20
CA ASP A 172 -6.29 -17.29 -15.22
C ASP A 172 -4.74 -17.32 -15.37
N PRO A 173 -4.06 -18.45 -15.11
CA PRO A 173 -2.60 -18.49 -15.08
C PRO A 173 -1.94 -18.30 -16.46
N LYS A 174 -2.66 -18.52 -17.56
CA LYS A 174 -2.12 -18.39 -18.92
C LYS A 174 -2.20 -16.95 -19.42
N THR A 175 -3.29 -16.27 -19.09
CA THR A 175 -3.59 -14.92 -19.60
C THR A 175 -3.39 -13.82 -18.56
N LEU A 176 -3.23 -14.21 -17.29
CA LEU A 176 -3.28 -13.36 -16.10
C LEU A 176 -4.58 -12.55 -15.97
N LYS A 177 -5.63 -12.86 -16.72
CA LYS A 177 -6.90 -12.14 -16.60
C LYS A 177 -7.65 -12.53 -15.33
N LEU A 178 -8.23 -11.54 -14.66
CA LEU A 178 -9.13 -11.73 -13.54
C LEU A 178 -10.46 -12.33 -14.03
N LYS A 179 -10.88 -13.45 -13.43
CA LYS A 179 -12.19 -14.05 -13.65
C LYS A 179 -13.24 -13.27 -12.87
N LEU A 180 -13.72 -12.18 -13.46
CA LEU A 180 -14.60 -11.19 -12.81
C LEU A 180 -15.86 -11.79 -12.19
N GLN A 181 -16.56 -12.68 -12.90
CA GLN A 181 -17.78 -13.30 -12.39
C GLN A 181 -17.53 -14.11 -11.10
N PRO A 182 -16.59 -15.10 -11.08
CA PRO A 182 -16.22 -15.79 -9.85
C PRO A 182 -15.67 -14.89 -8.75
N TYR A 183 -14.96 -13.82 -9.10
CA TYR A 183 -14.43 -12.87 -8.13
C TYR A 183 -15.55 -12.08 -7.44
N CYS A 184 -16.46 -11.48 -8.23
CA CYS A 184 -17.60 -10.74 -7.70
C CYS A 184 -18.55 -11.63 -6.90
N ALA A 185 -18.76 -12.88 -7.33
CA ALA A 185 -19.56 -13.84 -6.56
C ALA A 185 -18.95 -14.16 -5.19
N ALA A 186 -17.63 -14.35 -5.14
CA ALA A 186 -16.93 -14.58 -3.88
C ALA A 186 -16.98 -13.34 -2.98
N LEU A 187 -16.86 -12.14 -3.55
CA LEU A 187 -16.91 -10.89 -2.81
C LEU A 187 -18.31 -10.61 -2.25
N SER A 188 -19.38 -10.78 -3.05
CA SER A 188 -20.76 -10.63 -2.56
C SER A 188 -21.10 -11.63 -1.46
N ALA A 189 -20.46 -12.80 -1.43
CA ALA A 189 -20.67 -13.80 -0.39
C ALA A 189 -20.07 -13.41 0.98
N THR A 190 -19.25 -12.35 1.04
CA THR A 190 -18.67 -11.85 2.31
C THR A 190 -19.66 -11.02 3.14
N VAL A 191 -20.81 -10.66 2.56
CA VAL A 191 -21.84 -9.83 3.19
C VAL A 191 -23.21 -10.50 3.10
N SER A 192 -24.07 -10.26 4.07
CA SER A 192 -25.40 -10.92 4.14
C SER A 192 -26.48 -10.22 3.31
N ASN A 193 -26.30 -8.94 3.03
CA ASN A 193 -27.20 -8.10 2.23
C ASN A 193 -26.37 -7.40 1.14
N ASP A 194 -27.01 -6.59 0.27
CA ASP A 194 -26.41 -5.84 -0.84
C ASP A 194 -24.90 -5.53 -0.74
N PRO A 195 -24.16 -5.57 -1.87
CA PRO A 195 -24.65 -5.52 -3.25
C PRO A 195 -24.79 -6.90 -3.91
N SER A 196 -25.75 -7.00 -4.83
CA SER A 196 -25.83 -8.14 -5.75
C SER A 196 -24.59 -8.26 -6.65
N GLN A 197 -24.29 -9.48 -7.07
CA GLN A 197 -23.18 -9.76 -7.98
C GLN A 197 -23.24 -8.92 -9.27
N SER A 198 -24.43 -8.66 -9.81
CA SER A 198 -24.58 -7.84 -11.02
C SER A 198 -24.15 -6.39 -10.80
N ILE A 199 -24.45 -5.82 -9.63
CA ILE A 199 -23.99 -4.47 -9.29
C ILE A 199 -22.46 -4.43 -9.22
N LEU A 200 -21.85 -5.41 -8.56
CA LEU A 200 -20.38 -5.52 -8.51
C LEU A 200 -19.77 -5.64 -9.90
N LEU A 201 -20.35 -6.45 -10.78
CA LEU A 201 -19.88 -6.58 -12.16
C LEU A 201 -19.98 -5.27 -12.94
N ASP A 202 -21.04 -4.48 -12.74
CA ASP A 202 -21.18 -3.19 -13.39
C ASP A 202 -20.05 -2.22 -12.98
N TYR A 203 -19.69 -2.17 -11.70
CA TYR A 203 -18.55 -1.37 -11.22
C TYR A 203 -17.21 -1.92 -11.73
N ALA A 204 -17.00 -3.24 -11.63
CA ALA A 204 -15.73 -3.87 -12.03
C ALA A 204 -15.46 -3.76 -13.54
N THR A 205 -16.51 -3.67 -14.37
CA THR A 205 -16.39 -3.49 -15.83
C THR A 205 -16.41 -2.02 -16.26
N GLY A 206 -16.57 -1.08 -15.31
CA GLY A 206 -16.68 0.35 -15.60
C GLY A 206 -18.01 0.78 -16.23
N LYS A 207 -19.02 -0.10 -16.30
CA LYS A 207 -20.39 0.28 -16.70
C LYS A 207 -21.01 1.26 -15.71
N LYS A 208 -20.69 1.07 -14.43
CA LYS A 208 -20.89 2.06 -13.36
C LYS A 208 -19.53 2.53 -12.89
N THR A 209 -19.39 3.82 -12.67
CA THR A 209 -18.17 4.40 -12.12
C THR A 209 -18.44 4.92 -10.72
N PRO A 210 -17.50 4.78 -9.78
CA PRO A 210 -17.55 5.51 -8.52
C PRO A 210 -17.61 7.03 -8.78
N SER A 211 -18.13 7.78 -7.80
CA SER A 211 -18.21 9.24 -7.87
C SER A 211 -16.84 9.90 -8.02
N TYR A 212 -15.81 9.26 -7.49
CA TYR A 212 -14.42 9.63 -7.62
C TYR A 212 -13.59 8.41 -7.99
N ILE A 213 -12.75 8.52 -9.02
CA ILE A 213 -11.79 7.47 -9.36
C ILE A 213 -10.52 7.72 -8.55
N PRO A 214 -10.07 6.76 -7.73
CA PRO A 214 -8.81 6.90 -7.00
C PRO A 214 -7.66 7.15 -7.98
N SER A 215 -6.86 8.18 -7.70
CA SER A 215 -5.72 8.54 -8.53
C SER A 215 -4.44 8.60 -7.69
N CYS A 216 -3.30 8.49 -8.36
CA CYS A 216 -1.99 8.59 -7.72
C CYS A 216 -1.51 10.04 -7.81
N PRO A 217 -1.68 10.91 -6.78
CA PRO A 217 -1.44 12.35 -6.92
C PRO A 217 0.03 12.67 -7.20
N ARG A 218 0.93 11.72 -6.92
CA ARG A 218 2.38 11.82 -7.14
C ARG A 218 2.89 11.01 -8.35
N GLY A 219 1.99 10.43 -9.16
CA GLY A 219 2.31 9.88 -10.49
C GLY A 219 2.55 8.36 -10.58
N SER A 220 2.24 7.59 -9.53
CA SER A 220 2.43 6.14 -9.51
C SER A 220 1.27 5.34 -10.17
N GLU A 221 0.73 5.82 -11.28
CA GLU A 221 -0.44 5.22 -11.94
C GLU A 221 -0.18 3.83 -12.55
N PRO A 222 -1.20 2.95 -12.62
CA PRO A 222 -2.56 3.11 -12.12
C PRO A 222 -2.67 2.98 -10.58
N TYR A 223 -3.83 3.30 -10.01
CA TYR A 223 -4.09 3.18 -8.57
C TYR A 223 -4.58 1.77 -8.20
N TYR A 224 -3.91 1.09 -7.28
CA TYR A 224 -4.25 -0.27 -6.85
C TYR A 224 -3.62 -0.61 -5.50
N ARG A 225 -4.13 -1.65 -4.83
CA ARG A 225 -3.54 -2.20 -3.61
C ARG A 225 -2.38 -3.12 -3.98
N GLY A 226 -1.24 -2.99 -3.31
CA GLY A 226 -0.05 -3.76 -3.64
C GLY A 226 -0.22 -5.24 -3.33
N ARG A 227 -0.96 -5.61 -2.28
CA ARG A 227 -1.30 -7.02 -2.00
C ARG A 227 -2.04 -7.69 -3.17
N ASP A 228 -2.99 -7.00 -3.78
CA ASP A 228 -3.75 -7.52 -4.93
C ASP A 228 -2.82 -7.71 -6.13
N LEU A 229 -1.94 -6.74 -6.40
CA LEU A 229 -0.93 -6.85 -7.46
C LEU A 229 -0.02 -8.06 -7.21
N LEU A 230 0.52 -8.19 -6.00
CA LEU A 230 1.44 -9.27 -5.65
C LEU A 230 0.79 -10.66 -5.72
N ALA A 231 -0.52 -10.76 -5.48
CA ALA A 231 -1.27 -12.00 -5.72
C ALA A 231 -1.25 -12.38 -7.22
N VAL A 232 -1.44 -11.40 -8.11
CA VAL A 232 -1.32 -11.60 -9.56
C VAL A 232 0.13 -11.90 -9.96
N THR A 233 1.11 -11.18 -9.41
CA THR A 233 2.54 -11.44 -9.61
C THR A 233 2.90 -12.87 -9.24
N GLY A 234 2.36 -13.37 -8.11
CA GLY A 234 2.57 -14.74 -7.70
C GLY A 234 2.06 -15.75 -8.73
N VAL A 235 0.88 -15.52 -9.31
CA VAL A 235 0.37 -16.35 -10.42
C VAL A 235 1.27 -16.24 -11.65
N ALA A 236 1.75 -15.04 -11.99
CA ALA A 236 2.67 -14.82 -13.09
C ALA A 236 3.97 -15.62 -12.92
N LEU A 237 4.61 -15.55 -11.75
CA LEU A 237 5.85 -16.27 -11.45
C LEU A 237 5.71 -17.80 -11.48
N ARG A 238 4.49 -18.33 -11.30
CA ARG A 238 4.23 -19.78 -11.42
C ARG A 238 3.96 -20.23 -12.85
N ALA A 239 3.56 -19.33 -13.74
CA ALA A 239 3.07 -19.69 -15.07
C ALA A 239 3.74 -18.87 -16.18
N LEU A 240 3.36 -17.59 -16.31
CA LEU A 240 3.73 -16.72 -17.42
C LEU A 240 5.19 -16.27 -17.38
N ALA A 241 5.72 -15.95 -16.20
CA ALA A 241 7.04 -15.38 -15.97
C ALA A 241 8.05 -16.40 -15.42
N GLY A 242 7.59 -17.54 -14.90
CA GLY A 242 8.45 -18.52 -14.23
C GLY A 242 7.78 -19.86 -14.01
N SER A 243 8.37 -20.68 -13.15
CA SER A 243 7.84 -21.99 -12.73
C SER A 243 7.97 -22.17 -11.21
N CYS A 244 7.92 -21.07 -10.47
CA CYS A 244 8.12 -21.06 -9.02
C CYS A 244 7.08 -21.93 -8.29
N ALA A 245 7.42 -22.37 -7.08
CA ALA A 245 6.47 -23.02 -6.20
C ALA A 245 5.52 -22.00 -5.53
N ARG A 246 4.34 -22.44 -5.10
CA ARG A 246 3.31 -21.58 -4.49
C ARG A 246 3.79 -20.90 -3.19
N ASN A 247 4.56 -21.61 -2.38
CA ASN A 247 5.05 -21.15 -1.07
C ASN A 247 6.11 -20.03 -1.14
N ILE A 248 6.71 -19.79 -2.31
CA ILE A 248 7.65 -18.67 -2.54
C ILE A 248 7.00 -17.56 -3.37
N THR A 249 5.73 -17.72 -3.74
CA THR A 249 4.97 -16.80 -4.59
C THR A 249 3.62 -16.41 -3.96
N ASP A 250 3.48 -16.55 -2.65
CA ASP A 250 2.37 -15.93 -1.92
C ASP A 250 2.60 -14.42 -1.76
N ALA A 251 1.51 -13.66 -1.69
CA ALA A 251 1.57 -12.21 -1.71
C ALA A 251 2.35 -11.63 -0.52
N GLU A 252 2.29 -12.26 0.66
CA GLU A 252 3.00 -11.78 1.85
C GLU A 252 4.51 -12.01 1.74
N HIS A 253 4.93 -13.17 1.24
CA HIS A 253 6.32 -13.45 0.95
C HIS A 253 6.86 -12.48 -0.10
N LEU A 254 6.15 -12.30 -1.20
CA LEU A 254 6.55 -11.36 -2.25
C LEU A 254 6.60 -9.92 -1.74
N ALA A 255 5.72 -9.50 -0.83
CA ALA A 255 5.77 -8.17 -0.21
C ALA A 255 7.07 -7.99 0.61
N LYS A 256 7.46 -8.99 1.40
CA LYS A 256 8.72 -8.96 2.16
C LYS A 256 9.93 -8.86 1.24
N VAL A 257 9.96 -9.63 0.16
CA VAL A 257 11.03 -9.57 -0.84
C VAL A 257 11.05 -8.20 -1.52
N LEU A 258 9.89 -7.69 -1.94
CA LEU A 258 9.77 -6.38 -2.59
C LEU A 258 10.30 -5.24 -1.70
N ARG A 259 9.92 -5.21 -0.41
CA ARG A 259 10.40 -4.22 0.56
C ARG A 259 11.92 -4.29 0.75
N LEU A 260 12.47 -5.51 0.85
CA LEU A 260 13.91 -5.73 0.96
C LEU A 260 14.65 -5.20 -0.27
N THR A 261 14.19 -5.56 -1.47
CA THR A 261 14.77 -5.09 -2.73
C THR A 261 14.62 -3.57 -2.89
N ALA A 262 13.49 -3.01 -2.44
CA ALA A 262 13.17 -1.59 -2.55
C ALA A 262 14.03 -0.68 -1.68
N THR A 263 14.63 -1.20 -0.60
CA THR A 263 15.46 -0.41 0.32
C THR A 263 16.53 0.40 -0.43
N ALA A 264 17.19 -0.20 -1.43
CA ALA A 264 18.21 0.46 -2.24
C ALA A 264 17.67 1.55 -3.20
N PHE A 265 16.36 1.57 -3.46
CA PHE A 265 15.76 2.45 -4.46
C PHE A 265 14.93 3.57 -3.84
N ILE A 266 14.23 3.32 -2.73
CA ILE A 266 13.29 4.29 -2.15
C ILE A 266 14.02 5.55 -1.66
N TYR A 267 15.24 5.41 -1.15
CA TYR A 267 16.06 6.55 -0.72
C TYR A 267 16.29 7.57 -1.84
N HIS A 268 16.53 7.09 -3.06
CA HIS A 268 16.79 7.91 -4.24
C HIS A 268 15.52 8.24 -5.04
N SER A 269 14.35 7.87 -4.53
CA SER A 269 13.07 8.19 -5.18
C SER A 269 12.65 9.63 -4.89
N LYS A 270 11.72 10.16 -5.70
CA LYS A 270 11.12 11.47 -5.45
C LYS A 270 10.45 11.53 -4.06
N TRP A 271 9.70 10.48 -3.72
CA TRP A 271 9.07 10.33 -2.40
C TRP A 271 10.10 10.32 -1.26
N GLY A 272 11.22 9.61 -1.43
CA GLY A 272 12.30 9.56 -0.44
C GLY A 272 12.96 10.92 -0.22
N SER A 273 13.23 11.66 -1.29
CA SER A 273 13.72 13.04 -1.21
C SER A 273 12.73 13.96 -0.48
N GLU A 274 11.43 13.84 -0.77
CA GLU A 274 10.38 14.62 -0.09
C GLU A 274 10.32 14.29 1.43
N LEU A 275 10.50 13.02 1.81
CA LEU A 275 10.56 12.63 3.21
C LEU A 275 11.75 13.29 3.94
N VAL A 276 12.95 13.24 3.33
CA VAL A 276 14.17 13.85 3.89
C VAL A 276 14.02 15.36 4.04
N GLU A 277 13.49 16.02 3.01
CA GLU A 277 13.23 17.46 3.01
C GLU A 277 12.25 17.88 4.11
N ARG A 278 11.11 17.19 4.23
CA ARG A 278 10.09 17.50 5.24
C ARG A 278 10.57 17.30 6.68
N LEU A 279 11.54 16.42 6.88
CA LEU A 279 12.14 16.19 8.21
C LEU A 279 13.34 17.11 8.49
N GLY A 280 13.71 17.98 7.55
CA GLY A 280 14.81 18.93 7.70
C GLY A 280 16.17 18.25 7.85
N ALA A 281 16.33 17.05 7.30
CA ALA A 281 17.61 16.36 7.25
C ALA A 281 18.43 16.85 6.04
N ASN A 282 19.73 17.05 6.23
CA ASN A 282 20.62 17.41 5.12
C ASN A 282 20.68 16.24 4.12
N SER A 283 20.27 16.46 2.87
CA SER A 283 20.53 15.51 1.77
C SER A 283 22.02 15.18 1.75
N PRO A 284 22.44 13.90 1.65
CA PRO A 284 23.84 13.59 1.49
C PRO A 284 24.31 14.17 0.17
N VAL A 285 25.48 14.79 0.24
CA VAL A 285 26.25 15.25 -0.91
C VAL A 285 26.28 14.12 -1.94
N LYS A 286 25.83 14.42 -3.17
CA LYS A 286 25.97 13.51 -4.32
C LYS A 286 27.43 13.05 -4.38
N GLN A 287 27.68 11.74 -4.21
CA GLN A 287 28.91 11.12 -4.68
C GLN A 287 28.82 10.89 -6.18
#